data_AF-A0A0S4R529-F1
#
_entry.id   AF-A0A0S4R529-F1
#
_cell.length_a   1.000
_cell.length_b   1.000
_cell.length_c   1.000
_cell.angle_alpha   90.00
_cell.angle_beta   90.00
_cell.angle_gamma   90.00
#
_symmetry.space_group_name_H-M   'P 1'
#
loop_
_entity.id
_entity.type
_entity.pdbx_description
1 polymer ?
#
loop_
_entity_poly.entity_id
_entity_poly.type
_entity_poly.pdbx_seq_one_letter_code
_entity_poly.pdbx_strand_id
1 'polypeptide(L)' 'MTETTTLTFKGSCKENIDGNAWYKDNELPNLDYVTYKNKGGIKLFAKEIEMGNFKACIIEHLRSSK' A
#
# COMPACT_ATOMS: atom_id res chain seq x y z
N MET A 1 3.07 -19.84 8.06
CA MET A 1 3.97 -18.70 8.31
C MET A 1 3.39 -17.51 7.55
N THR A 2 3.33 -16.32 8.14
CA THR A 2 2.89 -15.12 7.43
C THR A 2 4.11 -14.50 6.76
N GLU A 3 4.10 -14.40 5.44
CA GLU A 3 5.15 -13.73 4.70
C GLU A 3 4.70 -12.33 4.34
N THR A 4 5.51 -11.34 4.72
CA THR A 4 5.29 -9.95 4.35
C THR A 4 6.21 -9.62 3.19
N THR A 5 5.64 -9.10 2.10
CA THR A 5 6.43 -8.55 0.99
C THR A 5 6.25 -7.04 0.95
N THR A 6 7.38 -6.33 0.96
CA THR A 6 7.43 -4.88 0.79
C THR A 6 7.93 -4.56 -0.62
N LEU A 7 7.13 -3.83 -1.37
CA LEU A 7 7.47 -3.32 -2.70
C LEU A 7 7.58 -1.80 -2.62
N THR A 8 8.62 -1.24 -3.22
CA THR A 8 8.82 0.22 -3.27
C THR A 8 8.83 0.66 -4.72
N PHE A 9 7.93 1.58 -5.05
CA PHE A 9 7.82 2.15 -6.38
C PHE A 9 8.18 3.63 -6.35
N LYS A 10 8.86 4.12 -7.39
CA LYS A 10 9.08 5.55 -7.57
C LYS A 10 7.75 6.22 -7.96
N GLY A 11 7.51 7.44 -7.48
CA GLY A 11 6.27 8.17 -7.66
C GLY A 11 5.36 8.11 -6.44
N SER A 12 4.26 8.87 -6.50
CA SER A 12 3.23 8.90 -5.47
C SER A 12 2.48 7.57 -5.35
N CYS A 13 1.82 7.33 -4.22
CA CYS A 13 0.93 6.17 -4.12
C CYS A 13 -0.30 6.28 -5.03
N LYS A 14 -0.73 7.50 -5.36
CA LYS A 14 -1.81 7.74 -6.32
C LYS A 14 -1.47 7.23 -7.73
N GLU A 15 -0.20 7.30 -8.12
CA GLU A 15 0.28 6.82 -9.43
C GLU A 15 0.51 5.30 -9.44
N ASN A 16 0.86 4.73 -8.30
CA ASN A 16 1.27 3.32 -8.19
C ASN A 16 0.16 2.38 -7.69
N ILE A 17 -1.00 2.92 -7.29
CA ILE A 17 -2.16 2.14 -6.87
C ILE A 17 -3.29 2.36 -7.86
N ASP A 18 -3.68 1.31 -8.57
CA ASP A 18 -4.82 1.35 -9.48
C ASP A 18 -6.12 1.53 -8.70
N GLY A 19 -6.66 2.75 -8.73
CA GLY A 19 -7.93 3.11 -8.09
C GLY A 19 -9.17 2.38 -8.63
N ASN A 20 -9.07 1.69 -9.78
CA ASN A 20 -10.15 0.84 -10.27
C ASN A 20 -10.14 -0.55 -9.63
N ALA A 21 -8.97 -1.00 -9.17
CA ALA A 21 -8.78 -2.29 -8.52
C ALA A 21 -8.78 -2.18 -6.99
N TRP A 22 -8.31 -1.06 -6.46
CA TRP A 22 -8.07 -0.84 -5.03
C TRP A 22 -8.80 0.40 -4.53
N TYR A 23 -9.62 0.22 -3.50
CA TYR A 23 -10.40 1.28 -2.87
C TYR A 23 -9.79 1.60 -1.51
N LYS A 24 -9.65 2.89 -1.17
CA LYS A 24 -9.25 3.31 0.19
C LYS A 24 -10.28 2.76 1.19
N ASP A 25 -9.81 2.02 2.18
CA ASP A 25 -10.62 1.42 3.23
C ASP A 25 -10.56 2.29 4.49
N ASN A 26 -9.37 2.47 5.06
CA ASN A 26 -9.15 3.28 6.26
C ASN A 26 -7.78 3.95 6.23
N GLU A 27 -7.70 5.17 6.73
CA GLU A 27 -6.45 5.79 7.16
C GLU A 27 -6.21 5.37 8.61
N LEU A 28 -5.04 4.81 8.91
CA LEU A 28 -4.74 4.34 10.27
C LEU A 28 -4.23 5.56 11.06
N PRO A 29 -5.01 6.18 11.96
CA PRO A 29 -4.66 7.51 12.48
C PRO A 29 -3.34 7.58 13.26
N ASN A 30 -2.80 6.44 13.70
CA ASN A 30 -1.52 6.34 14.41
C ASN A 30 -0.38 5.77 13.56
N LEU A 31 -0.61 5.52 12.27
CA LEU A 31 0.37 4.99 11.32
C LEU A 31 0.26 5.83 10.03
N ASP A 32 1.37 6.25 9.43
CA ASP A 32 1.35 7.00 8.16
C ASP A 32 0.94 6.12 6.94
N TYR A 33 0.12 5.10 7.16
CA TYR A 33 -0.32 4.12 6.19
C TYR A 33 -1.79 4.30 5.87
N VAL A 34 -2.09 4.20 4.58
CA VAL A 34 -3.43 4.07 4.05
C VAL A 34 -3.68 2.60 3.74
N THR A 35 -4.80 2.08 4.23
CA THR A 35 -5.24 0.73 3.89
C THR A 35 -6.12 0.79 2.65
N TYR A 36 -5.84 -0.07 1.68
CA TYR A 36 -6.66 -0.29 0.49
C TYR A 36 -7.25 -1.70 0.52
N LYS A 37 -8.43 -1.86 -0.09
CA LYS A 37 -9.11 -3.13 -0.24
C LYS A 37 -9.56 -3.31 -1.67
N ASN A 38 -9.41 -4.51 -2.22
CA ASN A 38 -9.95 -4.84 -3.54
C ASN A 38 -11.27 -5.61 -3.44
N LYS A 39 -11.91 -5.85 -4.59
CA LYS A 39 -13.19 -6.61 -4.66
C LYS A 39 -13.09 -8.02 -4.06
N GLY A 40 -11.91 -8.62 -4.05
CA GLY A 40 -11.65 -9.93 -3.45
C GLY A 40 -11.44 -9.92 -1.93
N GLY A 41 -11.53 -8.75 -1.29
CA GLY A 41 -11.34 -8.61 0.16
C GLY A 41 -9.88 -8.63 0.62
N ILE A 42 -8.93 -8.63 -0.31
CA ILE A 42 -7.50 -8.53 0.00
C ILE A 42 -7.20 -7.11 0.47
N LYS A 43 -6.42 -6.99 1.54
CA LYS A 43 -5.94 -5.72 2.07
C LYS A 43 -4.51 -5.45 1.61
N LEU A 44 -4.25 -4.18 1.33
CA LEU A 44 -2.96 -3.65 0.97
C LEU A 44 -2.69 -2.44 1.86
N PHE A 45 -1.48 -2.35 2.40
CA PHE A 45 -1.06 -1.18 3.17
C PHE A 45 -0.10 -0.38 2.30
N ALA A 46 -0.34 0.92 2.17
CA ALA A 46 0.55 1.78 1.42
C ALA A 46 0.91 3.04 2.18
N LYS A 47 2.17 3.45 2.05
CA LYS A 47 2.71 4.68 2.60
C LYS A 47 3.42 5.44 1.50
N GLU A 48 3.08 6.71 1.35
CA GLU A 48 3.85 7.63 0.54
C GLU A 48 4.98 8.21 1.40
N ILE A 49 6.19 8.22 0.84
CA ILE A 49 7.36 8.83 1.46
C ILE A 49 7.99 9.85 0.52
N GLU A 50 8.67 10.83 1.10
CA GLU A 50 9.53 11.77 0.38
C GLU A 50 10.99 11.30 0.48
N MET A 51 11.64 11.11 -0.66
CA MET A 51 13.03 10.70 -0.80
C MET A 51 13.83 11.81 -1.48
N GLY A 52 14.23 12.81 -0.71
CA GLY A 52 14.95 13.98 -1.23
C GLY A 52 14.08 14.78 -2.19
N ASN A 53 14.29 14.61 -3.50
CA ASN A 53 13.60 15.36 -4.54
C ASN A 53 12.50 14.56 -5.28
N PHE A 54 12.19 13.34 -4.85
CA PHE A 54 11.13 12.53 -5.45
C PHE A 54 10.29 11.83 -4.38
N LYS A 55 9.07 11.44 -4.76
CA LYS A 55 8.18 10.63 -3.92
C LYS A 55 8.36 9.15 -4.23
N ALA A 56 8.14 8.30 -3.23
CA ALA A 56 8.04 6.86 -3.43
C ALA A 56 6.81 6.30 -2.71
N CYS A 57 6.21 5.27 -3.28
CA CYS A 57 5.13 4.53 -2.66
C CYS A 57 5.66 3.18 -2.15
N ILE A 58 5.59 2.99 -0.84
CA ILE A 58 5.81 1.70 -0.19
C ILE A 58 4.49 0.96 -0.16
N ILE A 59 4.50 -0.30 -0.59
CA ILE A 59 3.34 -1.18 -0.60
C ILE A 59 3.70 -2.46 0.16
N GLU A 60 2.91 -2.79 1.16
CA GLU A 60 3.06 -4.02 1.94
C GLU A 60 1.89 -4.97 1.70
N HIS A 61 2.24 -6.20 1.33
CA HIS A 61 1.29 -7.30 1.18
C HIS A 61 1.47 -8.29 2.31
N LEU A 62 0.37 -8.62 3.00
CA LEU A 62 0.31 -9.79 3.88
C LEU A 62 -0.10 -11.00 3.04
N ARG A 63 0.87 -11.82 2.63
CA ARG A 63 0.57 -13.11 2.01
C ARG A 63 0.43 -14.15 3.11
N SER A 64 -0.80 -14.63 3.32
CA SER A 64 -1.01 -15.83 4.12
C SER A 64 -0.60 -17.04 3.28
N SER A 65 0.58 -17.59 3.55
CA SER A 65 0.98 -18.88 2.99
C SER A 65 0.16 -19.96 3.70
N LYS A 66 -0.80 -20.52 2.97
CA LYS A 66 -1.64 -21.64 3.39
C LYS A 66 -0.87 -22.95 3.32
#